data_AF-A0A098F613-F1
#
_entry.id   AF-A0A098F613-F1
#
_cell.length_a   1.000
_cell.length_b   1.000
_cell.length_c   1.000
_cell.angle_alpha   90.00
_cell.angle_beta   90.00
_cell.angle_gamma   90.00
#
_symmetry.space_group_name_H-M   'P 1'
#
loop_
_entity.id
_entity.type
_entity.pdbx_description
1 polymer ?
#
loop_
_entity_poly.entity_id
_entity_poly.type
_entity_poly.pdbx_seq_one_letter_code
_entity_poly.pdbx_strand_id
1 'polypeptide(L)'
;MQNAFIHLMDLIGIKKAEDLLFKVKPALKDKAENVQAIKENCSTCEQPNILAWTYDLNGNPASHRVSEICTVCLSGQQSKEVTDELIDKRKAALLEKWYRLAVGDNSGTKNYEPLDRVTNLALAKAKDYIKEMLKGNLSINCLLMGSTGTGKSHLAKTIAKTARETGLSVAYIDSADLFDLIKATFGHERHNEMLYKEYTDFDLVVIEDVGLETRKIGEVSWSVTEWTKLINARQGKASVWTTNFDDVALAEVVGQRAFSRMYENTKFIDLFTEDYRKKKMI
;
A
#
# COMPACT_ATOMS: atom_id res chain seq x y z
N MET A 1 4.79 -28.83 25.54
CA MET A 1 5.89 -29.41 24.75
C MET A 1 6.38 -30.76 25.32
N GLN A 2 6.55 -30.91 26.64
CA GLN A 2 6.98 -32.16 27.29
C GLN A 2 6.06 -33.37 26.97
N ASN A 3 4.73 -33.20 26.97
CA ASN A 3 3.79 -34.28 26.66
C ASN A 3 3.82 -34.77 25.20
N ALA A 4 4.12 -33.90 24.22
CA ALA A 4 4.16 -34.30 22.81
C ALA A 4 5.45 -35.07 22.47
N PHE A 5 6.57 -34.74 23.12
CA PHE A 5 7.85 -35.40 22.91
C PHE A 5 7.88 -36.82 23.53
N ILE A 6 7.32 -36.97 24.74
CA ILE A 6 7.15 -38.28 25.39
C ILE A 6 6.22 -39.16 24.55
N HIS A 7 5.09 -38.63 24.08
CA HIS A 7 4.16 -39.37 23.25
C HIS A 7 4.75 -39.78 21.89
N LEU A 8 5.63 -38.96 21.29
CA LEU A 8 6.35 -39.31 20.06
C LEU A 8 7.33 -40.46 20.30
N MET A 9 8.08 -40.41 21.41
CA MET A 9 9.04 -41.45 21.81
C MET A 9 8.36 -42.80 22.03
N ASP A 10 7.20 -42.81 22.70
CA ASP A 10 6.40 -44.01 22.87
C ASP A 10 5.88 -44.56 21.52
N LEU A 11 5.44 -43.68 20.61
CA LEU A 11 4.92 -44.07 19.29
C LEU A 11 5.97 -44.74 18.40
N ILE A 12 7.24 -44.35 18.54
CA ILE A 12 8.37 -44.90 17.76
C ILE A 12 9.17 -45.97 18.53
N GLY A 13 8.64 -46.41 19.69
CA GLY A 13 9.20 -47.49 20.50
C GLY A 13 10.55 -47.16 21.16
N ILE A 14 10.80 -45.88 21.43
CA ILE A 14 12.05 -45.38 22.02
C ILE A 14 11.84 -45.06 23.49
N LYS A 15 12.70 -45.60 24.36
CA LYS A 15 12.59 -45.44 25.82
C LYS A 15 13.41 -44.28 26.37
N LYS A 16 14.41 -43.82 25.62
CA LYS A 16 15.43 -42.87 26.06
C LYS A 16 15.83 -41.93 24.92
N ALA A 17 16.09 -40.66 25.23
CA ALA A 17 16.41 -39.67 24.21
C ALA A 17 17.75 -39.97 23.51
N GLU A 18 18.63 -40.72 24.16
CA GLU A 18 19.91 -41.22 23.68
C GLU A 18 19.75 -42.20 22.51
N ASP A 19 18.69 -43.03 22.53
CA ASP A 19 18.46 -44.05 21.50
C ASP A 19 18.01 -43.44 20.16
N LEU A 20 17.49 -42.20 20.18
CA LEU A 20 17.13 -41.44 18.98
C LEU A 20 18.36 -41.15 18.09
N LEU A 21 19.56 -41.01 18.66
CA LEU A 21 20.79 -40.77 17.89
C LEU A 21 20.96 -41.84 16.81
N PHE A 22 20.75 -43.11 17.15
CA PHE A 22 20.94 -44.24 16.24
C PHE A 22 19.82 -44.37 15.20
N LYS A 23 18.65 -43.76 15.43
CA LYS A 23 17.61 -43.64 14.41
C LYS A 23 17.94 -42.55 13.39
N VAL A 24 18.49 -41.43 13.86
CA VAL A 24 18.91 -40.30 13.00
C VAL A 24 20.23 -40.60 12.28
N LYS A 25 21.14 -41.33 12.93
CA LYS A 25 22.46 -41.71 12.42
C LYS A 25 22.69 -43.22 12.62
N PRO A 26 22.08 -44.09 11.80
CA PRO A 26 22.23 -45.55 11.93
C PRO A 26 23.68 -46.05 11.86
N ALA A 27 24.54 -45.33 11.13
CA ALA A 27 25.96 -45.67 10.99
C ALA A 27 26.78 -45.59 12.29
N LEU A 28 26.25 -44.93 13.33
CA LEU A 28 26.88 -44.81 14.66
C LEU A 28 26.52 -45.99 15.58
N LYS A 29 25.56 -46.83 15.19
CA LYS A 29 25.15 -47.98 15.99
C LYS A 29 26.34 -48.91 16.19
N ASP A 30 26.52 -49.36 17.42
CA ASP A 30 27.64 -50.21 17.87
C ASP A 30 29.04 -49.58 17.74
N LYS A 31 29.14 -48.27 17.42
CA LYS A 31 30.40 -47.52 17.30
C LYS A 31 30.51 -46.32 18.24
N ALA A 32 29.37 -45.68 18.56
CA ALA A 32 29.34 -44.57 19.49
C ALA A 32 29.14 -45.09 20.92
N GLU A 33 30.02 -44.67 21.82
CA GLU A 33 30.01 -44.98 23.24
C GLU A 33 29.63 -43.75 24.07
N ASN A 34 29.22 -43.94 25.33
CA ASN A 34 28.91 -42.86 26.27
C ASN A 34 27.91 -41.80 25.75
N VAL A 35 26.91 -42.22 24.96
CA VAL A 35 25.92 -41.32 24.38
C VAL A 35 25.11 -40.61 25.47
N GLN A 36 25.08 -39.28 25.44
CA GLN A 36 24.26 -38.45 26.31
C GLN A 36 23.44 -37.47 25.49
N ALA A 37 22.16 -37.32 25.82
CA ALA A 37 21.31 -36.28 25.27
C ALA A 37 21.48 -34.98 26.07
N ILE A 38 21.87 -33.90 25.41
CA ILE A 38 22.08 -32.58 26.01
C ILE A 38 21.22 -31.51 25.32
N LYS A 39 21.15 -30.35 25.96
CA LYS A 39 20.57 -29.14 25.38
C LYS A 39 21.66 -28.15 25.03
N GLU A 40 21.74 -27.79 23.76
CA GLU A 40 22.66 -26.79 23.25
C GLU A 40 21.92 -25.50 22.87
N ASN A 41 22.67 -24.40 22.83
CA ASN A 41 22.13 -23.08 22.54
C ASN A 41 21.71 -22.98 21.07
N CYS A 42 20.49 -22.49 20.85
CA CYS A 42 19.98 -22.11 19.54
C CYS A 42 20.84 -20.98 18.97
N SER A 43 21.25 -21.09 17.71
CA SER A 43 22.03 -20.03 17.03
C SER A 43 21.28 -18.70 16.87
N THR A 44 19.95 -18.67 17.06
CA THR A 44 19.13 -17.46 16.92
C THR A 44 18.76 -16.80 18.25
N CYS A 45 18.31 -17.57 19.25
CA CYS A 45 17.86 -17.00 20.53
C CYS A 45 18.81 -17.26 21.70
N GLU A 46 19.91 -17.98 21.45
CA GLU A 46 20.94 -18.34 22.43
C GLU A 46 20.43 -19.15 23.63
N GLN A 47 19.17 -19.59 23.61
CA GLN A 47 18.58 -20.42 24.65
C GLN A 47 18.87 -21.91 24.42
N PRO A 48 19.03 -22.72 25.48
CA PRO A 48 19.38 -24.15 25.40
C PRO A 48 18.19 -25.01 24.95
N ASN A 49 17.75 -24.81 23.71
CA ASN A 49 16.55 -25.41 23.15
C ASN A 49 16.85 -26.49 22.10
N ILE A 50 18.09 -26.57 21.60
CA ILE A 50 18.51 -27.56 20.61
C ILE A 50 18.76 -28.89 21.31
N LEU A 51 18.11 -29.97 20.87
CA LEU A 51 18.52 -31.31 21.27
C LEU A 51 19.80 -31.66 20.52
N ALA A 52 20.81 -32.11 21.27
CA ALA A 52 22.04 -32.63 20.71
C ALA A 52 22.46 -33.89 21.48
N TRP A 53 23.34 -34.67 20.86
CA TRP A 53 24.00 -35.80 21.51
C TRP A 53 25.49 -35.56 21.57
N THR A 54 26.09 -35.88 22.71
CA THR A 54 27.54 -36.06 22.86
C THR A 54 27.83 -37.55 23.00
N TYR A 55 28.93 -38.01 22.41
CA TYR A 55 29.34 -39.41 22.42
C TYR A 55 30.82 -39.54 22.08
N ASP A 56 31.42 -40.68 22.43
CA ASP A 56 32.78 -41.02 22.04
C ASP A 56 32.76 -41.90 20.79
N LEU A 57 33.58 -41.55 19.80
CA LEU A 57 33.76 -42.33 18.58
C LEU A 57 35.24 -42.73 18.46
N ASN A 58 35.51 -44.03 18.61
CA ASN A 58 36.89 -44.56 18.65
C ASN A 58 37.77 -43.82 19.68
N GLY A 59 37.24 -43.53 20.87
CA GLY A 59 37.94 -42.81 21.94
C GLY A 59 38.07 -41.29 21.75
N ASN A 60 37.46 -40.71 20.71
CA ASN A 60 37.46 -39.26 20.49
C ASN A 60 36.07 -38.66 20.75
N PRO A 61 35.97 -37.55 21.51
CA PRO A 61 34.70 -36.86 21.72
C PRO A 61 34.11 -36.35 20.41
N ALA A 62 32.82 -36.58 20.22
CA ALA A 62 32.04 -36.12 19.09
C ALA A 62 30.67 -35.64 19.56
N SER A 63 30.01 -34.82 18.73
CA SER A 63 28.65 -34.40 18.98
C SER A 63 27.81 -34.39 17.70
N HIS A 64 26.49 -34.43 17.88
CA HIS A 64 25.53 -34.27 16.80
C HIS A 64 24.33 -33.46 17.28
N ARG A 65 24.16 -32.28 16.71
CA ARG A 65 22.97 -31.45 16.91
C ARG A 65 21.84 -31.89 15.97
N VAL A 66 20.61 -31.88 16.46
CA VAL A 66 19.41 -32.16 15.62
C VAL A 66 19.12 -31.02 14.65
N SER A 67 19.39 -29.77 15.04
CA SER A 67 19.20 -28.58 14.21
C SER A 67 20.10 -27.43 14.70
N GLU A 68 20.32 -26.42 13.87
CA GLU A 68 21.02 -25.19 14.28
C GLU A 68 20.08 -24.17 14.96
N ILE A 69 18.79 -24.21 14.62
CA ILE A 69 17.75 -23.29 15.09
C ILE A 69 16.65 -24.10 15.79
N CYS A 70 16.13 -23.61 16.92
CA CYS A 70 15.08 -24.30 17.65
C CYS A 70 13.72 -24.14 16.96
N THR A 71 12.80 -25.08 17.21
CA THR A 71 11.47 -25.08 16.56
C THR A 71 10.70 -23.77 16.78
N VAL A 72 10.81 -23.16 17.95
CA VAL A 72 10.14 -21.87 18.24
C VAL A 72 10.68 -20.75 17.35
N CYS A 73 12.00 -20.62 17.23
CA CYS A 73 12.62 -19.62 16.37
C CYS A 73 12.32 -19.87 14.90
N LEU A 74 12.35 -21.13 14.45
CA LEU A 74 12.03 -21.51 13.08
C LEU A 74 10.57 -21.20 12.74
N SER A 75 9.62 -21.56 13.61
CA SER A 75 8.21 -21.21 13.43
C SER A 75 7.98 -19.70 13.46
N GLY A 76 8.73 -18.95 14.29
CA GLY A 76 8.71 -17.49 14.31
C GLY A 76 9.20 -16.86 13.00
N GLN A 77 10.28 -17.39 12.41
CA GLN A 77 10.79 -16.96 11.10
C GLN A 77 9.75 -17.23 9.99
N GLN A 78 9.20 -18.43 9.92
CA GLN A 78 8.16 -18.78 8.95
C GLN A 78 6.91 -17.88 9.10
N SER A 79 6.51 -17.59 10.34
CA SER A 79 5.37 -16.71 10.60
C SER A 79 5.64 -15.27 10.15
N LYS A 80 6.87 -14.79 10.35
CA LYS A 80 7.29 -13.47 9.88
C LYS A 80 7.30 -13.41 8.35
N GLU A 81 7.89 -14.42 7.68
CA GLU A 81 7.92 -14.51 6.22
C GLU A 81 6.51 -14.49 5.62
N VAL A 82 5.58 -15.28 6.15
CA VAL A 82 4.18 -15.28 5.72
C VAL A 82 3.52 -13.93 5.98
N THR A 83 3.81 -13.29 7.12
CA THR A 83 3.26 -11.97 7.46
C THR A 83 3.76 -10.90 6.50
N ASP A 84 5.06 -10.88 6.20
CA ASP A 84 5.68 -9.95 5.26
C ASP A 84 5.10 -10.17 3.84
N GLU A 85 4.93 -11.43 3.42
CA GLU A 85 4.28 -11.77 2.15
C GLU A 85 2.82 -11.26 2.08
N LEU A 86 2.04 -11.44 3.15
CA LEU A 86 0.66 -10.95 3.22
C LEU A 86 0.59 -9.41 3.20
N ILE A 87 1.52 -8.74 3.87
CA ILE A 87 1.65 -7.27 3.84
C ILE A 87 1.94 -6.80 2.41
N ASP A 88 2.87 -7.45 1.72
CA ASP A 88 3.25 -7.07 0.36
C ASP A 88 2.14 -7.35 -0.65
N LYS A 89 1.43 -8.48 -0.52
CA LYS A 89 0.22 -8.77 -1.31
C LYS A 89 -0.86 -7.71 -1.07
N ARG A 90 -1.08 -7.29 0.18
CA ARG A 90 -2.04 -6.24 0.51
C ARG A 90 -1.63 -4.89 -0.07
N LYS A 91 -0.34 -4.52 0.01
CA LYS A 91 0.17 -3.29 -0.61
C LYS A 91 -0.01 -3.30 -2.12
N ALA A 92 0.30 -4.42 -2.78
CA ALA A 92 0.10 -4.58 -4.21
C ALA A 92 -1.38 -4.43 -4.60
N ALA A 93 -2.29 -5.09 -3.89
CA ALA A 93 -3.73 -4.97 -4.11
C ALA A 93 -4.24 -3.52 -3.90
N LEU A 94 -3.73 -2.81 -2.89
CA LEU A 94 -4.06 -1.40 -2.67
C LEU A 94 -3.54 -0.51 -3.81
N LEU A 95 -2.32 -0.76 -4.30
CA LEU A 95 -1.75 -0.01 -5.43
C LEU A 95 -2.57 -0.23 -6.70
N GLU A 96 -2.93 -1.47 -7.02
CA GLU A 96 -3.78 -1.77 -8.18
C GLU A 96 -5.17 -1.12 -8.05
N LYS A 97 -5.73 -1.13 -6.84
CA LYS A 97 -7.05 -0.55 -6.58
C LYS A 97 -7.04 0.98 -6.66
N TRP A 98 -6.05 1.64 -6.05
CA TRP A 98 -6.08 3.07 -5.74
C TRP A 98 -5.06 3.91 -6.50
N TYR A 99 -3.99 3.34 -7.07
CA TYR A 99 -2.97 4.09 -7.83
C TYR A 99 -3.02 3.71 -9.32
N ARG A 100 -4.08 4.16 -10.00
CA ARG A 100 -4.41 3.83 -11.39
C ARG A 100 -3.67 4.71 -12.42
N LEU A 101 -2.38 4.96 -12.17
CA LEU A 101 -1.51 5.59 -13.16
C LEU A 101 -0.94 4.54 -14.12
N ALA A 102 -0.99 4.83 -15.41
CA ALA A 102 -0.42 3.97 -16.43
C ALA A 102 1.09 3.75 -16.20
N VAL A 103 1.51 2.49 -16.29
CA VAL A 103 2.93 2.13 -16.26
C VAL A 103 3.63 2.81 -17.44
N GLY A 104 4.74 3.50 -17.18
CA GLY A 104 5.49 4.24 -18.21
C GLY A 104 4.96 5.64 -18.52
N ASP A 105 3.94 6.13 -17.80
CA ASP A 105 3.50 7.53 -17.92
C ASP A 105 4.66 8.49 -17.66
N ASN A 106 4.96 9.34 -18.63
CA ASN A 106 6.10 10.25 -18.60
C ASN A 106 5.73 11.65 -18.11
N SER A 107 4.54 11.85 -17.51
CA SER A 107 4.17 13.14 -16.93
C SER A 107 5.18 13.55 -15.87
N GLY A 108 5.56 14.82 -15.92
CA GLY A 108 6.58 15.41 -15.07
C GLY A 108 6.78 16.87 -15.44
N THR A 109 7.33 17.67 -14.52
CA THR A 109 7.58 19.10 -14.75
C THR A 109 8.52 19.37 -15.93
N LYS A 110 9.47 18.46 -16.20
CA LYS A 110 10.40 18.54 -17.34
C LYS A 110 9.74 18.21 -18.68
N ASN A 111 8.69 17.39 -18.64
CA ASN A 111 7.97 16.92 -19.84
C ASN A 111 6.66 17.70 -20.06
N TYR A 112 6.38 18.72 -19.25
CA TYR A 112 5.28 19.65 -19.44
C TYR A 112 5.77 20.82 -20.30
N GLU A 113 5.21 20.96 -21.49
CA GLU A 113 5.53 22.05 -22.42
C GLU A 113 4.45 23.12 -22.31
N PRO A 114 4.71 24.25 -21.62
CA PRO A 114 3.77 25.35 -21.60
C PRO A 114 3.76 26.07 -22.95
N LEU A 115 2.58 26.36 -23.48
CA LEU A 115 2.39 26.88 -24.84
C LEU A 115 1.87 28.32 -24.85
N ASP A 116 1.39 28.81 -23.71
CA ASP A 116 0.84 30.15 -23.56
C ASP A 116 1.04 30.67 -22.12
N ARG A 117 0.51 31.86 -21.83
CA ARG A 117 0.58 32.44 -20.48
C ARG A 117 -0.18 31.62 -19.43
N VAL A 118 -1.30 31.00 -19.81
CA VAL A 118 -2.16 30.22 -18.90
C VAL A 118 -1.45 28.95 -18.42
N THR A 119 -0.91 28.15 -19.36
CA THR A 119 -0.16 26.93 -19.08
C THR A 119 1.17 27.19 -18.38
N ASN A 120 1.85 28.32 -18.66
CA ASN A 120 3.02 28.75 -17.90
C ASN A 120 2.68 29.05 -16.44
N LEU A 121 1.61 29.80 -16.20
CA LEU A 121 1.13 30.10 -14.85
C LEU A 121 0.70 28.83 -14.12
N ALA A 122 0.03 27.91 -14.82
CA ALA A 122 -0.40 26.64 -14.26
C ALA A 122 0.78 25.77 -13.82
N LEU A 123 1.83 25.68 -14.64
CA LEU A 123 3.07 24.98 -14.28
C LEU A 123 3.74 25.62 -13.05
N ALA A 124 3.79 26.94 -12.98
CA ALA A 124 4.36 27.66 -11.83
C ALA A 124 3.58 27.35 -10.54
N LYS A 125 2.24 27.47 -10.58
CA LYS A 125 1.36 27.14 -9.45
C LYS A 125 1.48 25.68 -9.02
N ALA A 126 1.59 24.74 -9.97
CA ALA A 126 1.79 23.32 -9.66
C ALA A 126 3.14 23.08 -8.97
N LYS A 127 4.22 23.74 -9.41
CA LYS A 127 5.53 23.69 -8.75
C LYS A 127 5.48 24.26 -7.33
N ASP A 128 4.76 25.36 -7.12
CA ASP A 128 4.57 25.94 -5.80
C ASP A 128 3.79 25.00 -4.88
N TYR A 129 2.71 24.37 -5.36
CA TYR A 129 1.98 23.35 -4.61
C TYR A 129 2.89 22.17 -4.20
N ILE A 130 3.64 21.63 -5.16
CA ILE A 130 4.61 20.55 -4.91
C ILE A 130 5.62 20.97 -3.84
N LYS A 131 6.14 22.21 -3.92
CA LYS A 131 7.10 22.72 -2.94
C LYS A 131 6.52 22.78 -1.53
N GLU A 132 5.27 23.19 -1.36
CA GLU A 132 4.60 23.21 -0.05
C GLU A 132 4.36 21.79 0.48
N MET A 133 3.90 20.87 -0.37
CA MET A 133 3.75 19.46 -0.05
C MET A 133 5.08 18.83 0.42
N LEU A 134 6.18 19.10 -0.29
CA LEU A 134 7.52 18.60 0.05
C LEU A 134 8.09 19.16 1.36
N LYS A 135 7.58 20.30 1.84
CA LYS A 135 7.88 20.82 3.19
C LYS A 135 7.06 20.13 4.29
N GLY A 136 6.23 19.15 3.94
CA GLY A 136 5.34 18.44 4.85
C GLY A 136 3.98 19.09 5.03
N ASN A 137 3.61 20.10 4.23
CA ASN A 137 2.30 20.73 4.33
C ASN A 137 1.23 19.91 3.60
N LEU A 138 0.77 18.85 4.24
CA LEU A 138 -0.22 17.89 3.71
C LEU A 138 -1.67 18.23 4.10
N SER A 139 -1.96 19.49 4.38
CA SER A 139 -3.33 19.97 4.65
C SER A 139 -3.91 20.83 3.52
N ILE A 140 -3.08 21.21 2.54
CA ILE A 140 -3.46 22.07 1.43
C ILE A 140 -4.00 21.22 0.28
N ASN A 141 -5.19 21.57 -0.19
CA ASN A 141 -5.81 20.98 -1.37
C ASN A 141 -5.32 21.66 -2.66
N CYS A 142 -5.52 21.01 -3.80
CA CYS A 142 -5.33 21.63 -5.11
C CYS A 142 -6.51 21.32 -6.03
N LEU A 143 -7.04 22.34 -6.69
CA LEU A 143 -8.11 22.20 -7.67
C LEU A 143 -7.62 22.71 -9.03
N LEU A 144 -7.57 21.81 -10.00
CA LEU A 144 -7.19 22.09 -11.39
C LEU A 144 -8.45 22.13 -12.26
N MET A 145 -8.78 23.30 -12.79
CA MET A 145 -10.00 23.54 -13.58
C MET A 145 -9.63 24.00 -14.98
N GLY A 146 -10.39 23.67 -16.01
CA GLY A 146 -10.07 24.11 -17.36
C GLY A 146 -10.60 23.21 -18.47
N SER A 147 -10.44 23.63 -19.72
CA SER A 147 -10.92 22.91 -20.90
C SER A 147 -10.19 21.58 -21.15
N THR A 148 -10.79 20.67 -21.92
CA THR A 148 -10.15 19.40 -22.30
C THR A 148 -8.85 19.64 -23.08
N GLY A 149 -7.83 18.82 -22.82
CA GLY A 149 -6.58 18.85 -23.57
C GLY A 149 -5.60 19.97 -23.19
N THR A 150 -5.85 20.70 -22.10
CA THR A 150 -5.01 21.83 -21.65
C THR A 150 -3.88 21.46 -20.68
N GLY A 151 -3.81 20.20 -20.24
CA GLY A 151 -2.70 19.69 -19.42
C GLY A 151 -3.00 19.49 -17.93
N LYS A 152 -4.27 19.59 -17.49
CA LYS A 152 -4.69 19.31 -16.10
C LYS A 152 -4.20 17.96 -15.59
N SER A 153 -4.52 16.89 -16.32
CA SER A 153 -4.08 15.52 -15.99
C SER A 153 -2.56 15.42 -15.90
N HIS A 154 -1.81 16.05 -16.82
CA HIS A 154 -0.34 16.00 -16.76
C HIS A 154 0.19 16.60 -15.45
N LEU A 155 -0.35 17.72 -15.01
CA LEU A 155 0.04 18.36 -13.75
C LEU A 155 -0.40 17.51 -12.54
N ALA A 156 -1.61 16.97 -12.53
CA ALA A 156 -2.10 16.09 -11.47
C ALA A 156 -1.23 14.82 -11.34
N LYS A 157 -0.89 14.18 -12.47
CA LYS A 157 0.07 13.06 -12.55
C LYS A 157 1.44 13.43 -12.02
N THR A 158 1.92 14.62 -12.39
CA THR A 158 3.22 15.13 -11.92
C THR A 158 3.24 15.28 -10.40
N ILE A 159 2.17 15.84 -9.81
CA ILE A 159 2.01 15.98 -8.36
C ILE A 159 2.00 14.58 -7.71
N ALA A 160 1.15 13.67 -8.19
CA ALA A 160 1.00 12.32 -7.65
C ALA A 160 2.30 11.50 -7.70
N LYS A 161 3.03 11.57 -8.82
CA LYS A 161 4.33 10.90 -8.98
C LYS A 161 5.37 11.48 -8.04
N THR A 162 5.47 12.80 -7.96
CA THR A 162 6.42 13.48 -7.05
C THR A 162 6.14 13.12 -5.59
N ALA A 163 4.87 13.13 -5.17
CA ALA A 163 4.46 12.74 -3.82
C ALA A 163 4.85 11.28 -3.50
N ARG A 164 4.60 10.37 -4.44
CA ARG A 164 4.95 8.96 -4.28
C ARG A 164 6.46 8.74 -4.21
N GLU A 165 7.24 9.44 -5.04
CA GLU A 165 8.71 9.37 -5.04
C GLU A 165 9.31 9.84 -3.70
N THR A 166 8.61 10.68 -2.94
CA THR A 166 9.03 11.10 -1.59
C THR A 166 8.56 10.17 -0.47
N GLY A 167 7.96 9.03 -0.80
CA GLY A 167 7.50 8.03 0.16
C GLY A 167 6.12 8.29 0.74
N LEU A 168 5.37 9.29 0.24
CA LEU A 168 3.98 9.49 0.64
C LEU A 168 3.09 8.38 0.07
N SER A 169 2.09 7.98 0.84
CA SER A 169 1.02 7.12 0.35
C SER A 169 0.07 7.94 -0.54
N VAL A 170 -0.07 7.54 -1.80
CA VAL A 170 -0.85 8.29 -2.80
C VAL A 170 -1.92 7.40 -3.41
N ALA A 171 -3.15 7.89 -3.44
CA ALA A 171 -4.18 7.41 -4.36
C ALA A 171 -4.23 8.31 -5.60
N TYR A 172 -4.42 7.69 -6.75
CA TYR A 172 -4.69 8.32 -8.04
C TYR A 172 -5.78 7.53 -8.75
N ILE A 173 -6.96 8.11 -8.91
CA ILE A 173 -8.15 7.45 -9.45
C ILE A 173 -9.01 8.49 -10.18
N ASP A 174 -9.70 8.14 -11.26
CA ASP A 174 -10.73 9.04 -11.79
C ASP A 174 -12.03 8.92 -10.99
N SER A 175 -12.89 9.94 -11.09
CA SER A 175 -14.10 9.99 -10.28
C SER A 175 -15.09 8.86 -10.62
N ALA A 176 -15.15 8.42 -11.89
CA ALA A 176 -16.04 7.34 -12.29
C ALA A 176 -15.62 6.01 -11.66
N ASP A 177 -14.33 5.70 -11.71
CA ASP A 177 -13.73 4.53 -11.09
C ASP A 177 -13.89 4.53 -9.57
N LEU A 178 -13.72 5.68 -8.91
CA LEU A 178 -13.96 5.83 -7.47
C LEU A 178 -15.42 5.51 -7.12
N PHE A 179 -16.35 6.02 -7.90
CA PHE A 179 -17.77 5.81 -7.68
C PHE A 179 -18.19 4.37 -7.98
N ASP A 180 -17.58 3.71 -8.95
CA ASP A 180 -17.78 2.29 -9.22
C ASP A 180 -17.24 1.42 -8.06
N LEU A 181 -16.11 1.78 -7.45
CA LEU A 181 -15.63 1.14 -6.23
C LEU A 181 -16.62 1.29 -5.07
N ILE A 182 -17.22 2.46 -4.90
CA ILE A 182 -18.23 2.70 -3.86
C ILE A 182 -19.49 1.88 -4.14
N LYS A 183 -20.00 1.89 -5.38
CA LYS A 183 -21.17 1.10 -5.81
C LYS A 183 -20.95 -0.39 -5.60
N ALA A 184 -19.74 -0.89 -5.81
CA ALA A 184 -19.39 -2.30 -5.56
C ALA A 184 -19.53 -2.71 -4.08
N THR A 185 -19.62 -1.76 -3.15
CA THR A 185 -19.84 -2.04 -1.72
C THR A 185 -21.31 -2.03 -1.29
N PHE A 186 -22.25 -1.77 -2.20
CA PHE A 186 -23.67 -1.69 -1.87
C PHE A 186 -24.20 -3.02 -1.31
N GLY A 187 -25.04 -2.92 -0.26
CA GLY A 187 -25.51 -4.08 0.49
C GLY A 187 -24.46 -4.70 1.43
N HIS A 188 -23.27 -4.11 1.52
CA HIS A 188 -22.15 -4.62 2.29
C HIS A 188 -21.48 -3.52 3.14
N GLU A 189 -22.11 -3.15 4.26
CA GLU A 189 -21.67 -2.06 5.15
C GLU A 189 -20.19 -2.14 5.55
N ARG A 190 -19.71 -3.32 5.97
CA ARG A 190 -18.28 -3.51 6.31
C ARG A 190 -17.33 -3.22 5.14
N HIS A 191 -17.71 -3.56 3.91
CA HIS A 191 -16.88 -3.28 2.74
C HIS A 191 -16.86 -1.77 2.43
N ASN A 192 -17.99 -1.09 2.65
CA ASN A 192 -18.07 0.36 2.52
C ASN A 192 -17.18 1.07 3.55
N GLU A 193 -17.26 0.67 4.82
CA GLU A 193 -16.40 1.19 5.89
C GLU A 193 -14.92 0.98 5.60
N MET A 194 -14.53 -0.22 5.13
CA MET A 194 -13.15 -0.50 4.74
C MET A 194 -12.69 0.36 3.57
N LEU A 195 -13.52 0.55 2.54
CA LEU A 195 -13.21 1.41 1.40
C LEU A 195 -12.97 2.85 1.85
N TYR A 196 -13.85 3.38 2.70
CA TYR A 196 -13.72 4.73 3.25
C TYR A 196 -12.48 4.88 4.12
N LYS A 197 -12.15 3.87 4.93
CA LYS A 197 -10.92 3.86 5.73
C LYS A 197 -9.68 3.88 4.83
N GLU A 198 -9.64 3.03 3.80
CA GLU A 198 -8.54 3.03 2.83
C GLU A 198 -8.38 4.41 2.17
N TYR A 199 -9.48 4.99 1.69
CA TYR A 199 -9.51 6.31 1.06
C TYR A 199 -8.97 7.43 1.98
N THR A 200 -9.29 7.39 3.28
CA THR A 200 -8.83 8.41 4.24
C THR A 200 -7.41 8.19 4.74
N ASP A 201 -6.90 6.96 4.71
CA ASP A 201 -5.55 6.63 5.20
C ASP A 201 -4.44 7.21 4.30
N PHE A 202 -4.69 7.43 3.01
CA PHE A 202 -3.71 8.03 2.10
C PHE A 202 -3.31 9.46 2.50
N ASP A 203 -2.01 9.75 2.42
CA ASP A 203 -1.44 11.09 2.63
C ASP A 203 -1.96 12.08 1.58
N LEU A 204 -2.04 11.63 0.33
CA LEU A 204 -2.56 12.40 -0.81
C LEU A 204 -3.57 11.55 -1.61
N VAL A 205 -4.73 12.14 -1.92
CA VAL A 205 -5.67 11.54 -2.87
C VAL A 205 -5.84 12.47 -4.06
N VAL A 206 -5.53 11.97 -5.25
CA VAL A 206 -5.77 12.62 -6.52
C VAL A 206 -7.00 12.01 -7.17
N ILE A 207 -8.04 12.81 -7.37
CA ILE A 207 -9.25 12.40 -8.09
C ILE A 207 -9.31 13.15 -9.42
N GLU A 208 -9.15 12.41 -10.51
CA GLU A 208 -9.29 12.97 -11.84
C GLU A 208 -10.75 13.10 -12.29
N ASP A 209 -11.00 14.10 -13.14
CA ASP A 209 -12.22 14.26 -13.92
C ASP A 209 -13.51 14.31 -13.06
N VAL A 210 -13.42 15.03 -11.93
CA VAL A 210 -14.54 15.28 -11.01
C VAL A 210 -15.76 15.83 -11.77
N GLY A 211 -16.88 15.16 -11.56
CA GLY A 211 -18.19 15.46 -12.13
C GLY A 211 -18.53 14.65 -13.40
N LEU A 212 -17.64 13.77 -13.88
CA LEU A 212 -17.91 12.88 -15.02
C LEU A 212 -18.47 11.50 -14.62
N GLU A 213 -18.59 11.21 -13.32
CA GLU A 213 -19.13 9.94 -12.80
C GLU A 213 -20.63 9.79 -12.99
N THR A 214 -21.36 10.90 -13.08
CA THR A 214 -22.82 10.92 -13.13
C THR A 214 -23.33 10.93 -14.56
N ARG A 215 -23.71 9.75 -15.07
CA ARG A 215 -24.25 9.59 -16.44
C ARG A 215 -25.77 9.68 -16.54
N LYS A 216 -26.48 9.60 -15.42
CA LYS A 216 -27.95 9.56 -15.35
C LYS A 216 -28.48 10.57 -14.33
N ILE A 217 -29.56 11.26 -14.68
CA ILE A 217 -30.21 12.28 -13.82
C ILE A 217 -30.59 11.71 -12.44
N GLY A 218 -31.04 10.44 -12.38
CA GLY A 218 -31.41 9.78 -11.12
C GLY A 218 -30.23 9.47 -10.19
N GLU A 219 -28.98 9.55 -10.66
CA GLU A 219 -27.78 9.31 -9.85
C GLU A 219 -27.24 10.61 -9.21
N VAL A 220 -27.70 11.79 -9.65
CA VAL A 220 -27.18 13.10 -9.21
C VAL A 220 -27.35 13.32 -7.70
N SER A 221 -28.50 12.98 -7.13
CA SER A 221 -28.74 13.20 -5.68
C SER A 221 -27.85 12.33 -4.80
N TRP A 222 -27.64 11.08 -5.23
CA TRP A 222 -26.72 10.17 -4.56
C TRP A 222 -25.27 10.64 -4.74
N SER A 223 -24.88 11.06 -5.94
CA SER A 223 -23.50 11.46 -6.20
C SER A 223 -23.08 12.69 -5.39
N VAL A 224 -23.96 13.69 -5.30
CA VAL A 224 -23.79 14.87 -4.45
C VAL A 224 -23.62 14.49 -2.96
N THR A 225 -24.42 13.52 -2.50
CA THR A 225 -24.33 13.03 -1.12
C THR A 225 -22.99 12.34 -0.88
N GLU A 226 -22.53 11.54 -1.84
CA GLU A 226 -21.29 10.80 -1.74
C GLU A 226 -20.05 11.71 -1.82
N TRP A 227 -20.06 12.71 -2.72
CA TRP A 227 -19.05 13.77 -2.73
C TRP A 227 -18.95 14.47 -1.38
N THR A 228 -20.09 14.82 -0.78
CA THR A 228 -20.10 15.47 0.53
C THR A 228 -19.43 14.60 1.60
N LYS A 229 -19.63 13.27 1.57
CA LYS A 229 -18.95 12.33 2.48
C LYS A 229 -17.45 12.22 2.20
N LEU A 230 -17.06 12.04 0.93
CA LEU A 230 -15.67 11.90 0.52
C LEU A 230 -14.83 13.14 0.88
N ILE A 231 -15.36 14.34 0.64
CA ILE A 231 -14.68 15.59 0.98
C ILE A 231 -14.59 15.75 2.51
N ASN A 232 -15.65 15.41 3.23
CA ASN A 232 -15.65 15.45 4.69
C ASN A 232 -14.63 14.51 5.33
N ALA A 233 -14.56 13.29 4.82
CA ALA A 233 -13.68 12.25 5.35
C ALA A 233 -12.19 12.65 5.24
N ARG A 234 -11.86 13.60 4.38
CA ARG A 234 -10.50 14.12 4.16
C ARG A 234 -10.30 15.57 4.62
N GLN A 235 -11.20 16.15 5.42
CA GLN A 235 -10.96 17.48 5.99
C GLN A 235 -9.62 17.50 6.75
N GLY A 236 -8.78 18.49 6.42
CA GLY A 236 -7.43 18.63 6.99
C GLY A 236 -6.35 17.76 6.34
N LYS A 237 -6.70 16.91 5.34
CA LYS A 237 -5.75 16.13 4.54
C LYS A 237 -5.77 16.57 3.08
N ALA A 238 -4.59 16.61 2.46
CA ALA A 238 -4.42 17.06 1.09
C ALA A 238 -5.20 16.19 0.09
N SER A 239 -5.92 16.85 -0.80
CA SER A 239 -6.58 16.24 -1.95
C SER A 239 -6.31 17.10 -3.20
N VAL A 240 -6.15 16.44 -4.35
CA VAL A 240 -6.00 17.09 -5.65
C VAL A 240 -7.17 16.67 -6.53
N TRP A 241 -7.85 17.64 -7.13
CA TRP A 241 -8.98 17.40 -8.02
C TRP A 241 -8.70 17.99 -9.39
N THR A 242 -9.07 17.29 -10.45
CA THR A 242 -9.18 17.88 -11.79
C THR A 242 -10.64 17.93 -12.23
N THR A 243 -11.02 18.97 -12.96
CA THR A 243 -12.36 19.05 -13.56
C THR A 243 -12.36 19.87 -14.85
N ASN A 244 -13.30 19.56 -15.74
CA ASN A 244 -13.58 20.36 -16.94
C ASN A 244 -14.65 21.43 -16.69
N PHE A 245 -15.27 21.45 -15.51
CA PHE A 245 -16.29 22.41 -15.14
C PHE A 245 -15.68 23.72 -14.66
N ASP A 246 -16.43 24.81 -14.82
CA ASP A 246 -16.20 26.05 -14.09
C ASP A 246 -16.82 25.96 -12.68
N ASP A 247 -16.72 27.04 -11.91
CA ASP A 247 -17.16 27.07 -10.52
C ASP A 247 -18.67 26.80 -10.38
N VAL A 248 -19.46 27.34 -11.30
CA VAL A 248 -20.91 27.23 -11.29
C VAL A 248 -21.30 25.78 -11.57
N ALA A 249 -20.80 25.21 -12.66
CA ALA A 249 -21.12 23.84 -13.04
C ALA A 249 -20.54 22.82 -12.06
N LEU A 250 -19.35 23.07 -11.49
CA LEU A 250 -18.77 22.19 -10.47
C LEU A 250 -19.68 22.13 -9.24
N ALA A 251 -20.16 23.27 -8.76
CA ALA A 251 -21.04 23.33 -7.59
C ALA A 251 -22.38 22.63 -7.81
N GLU A 252 -22.87 22.55 -9.05
CA GLU A 252 -24.06 21.79 -9.42
C GLU A 252 -23.81 20.28 -9.38
N VAL A 253 -22.66 19.79 -9.87
CA VAL A 253 -22.39 18.35 -9.98
C VAL A 253 -21.93 17.72 -8.66
N VAL A 254 -21.10 18.40 -7.86
CA VAL A 254 -20.67 17.87 -6.54
C VAL A 254 -21.60 18.30 -5.40
N GLY A 255 -22.41 19.33 -5.64
CA GLY A 255 -23.29 19.96 -4.67
C GLY A 255 -22.60 21.04 -3.84
N GLN A 256 -23.37 22.08 -3.49
CA GLN A 256 -22.90 23.30 -2.83
C GLN A 256 -22.06 23.06 -1.57
N ARG A 257 -22.42 22.05 -0.75
CA ARG A 257 -21.69 21.73 0.49
C ARG A 257 -20.30 21.14 0.22
N ALA A 258 -20.20 20.21 -0.73
CA ALA A 258 -18.92 19.63 -1.10
C ALA A 258 -18.05 20.69 -1.78
N PHE A 259 -18.62 21.47 -2.70
CA PHE A 259 -17.95 22.58 -3.38
C PHE A 259 -17.34 23.59 -2.40
N SER A 260 -18.14 24.08 -1.44
CA SER A 260 -17.65 25.02 -0.42
C SER A 260 -16.43 24.49 0.34
N ARG A 261 -16.42 23.19 0.67
CA ARG A 261 -15.30 22.55 1.40
C ARG A 261 -14.10 22.25 0.50
N MET A 262 -14.33 21.95 -0.77
CA MET A 262 -13.25 21.83 -1.78
C MET A 262 -12.51 23.16 -1.96
N TYR A 263 -13.13 24.29 -1.64
CA TYR A 263 -12.53 25.62 -1.71
C TYR A 263 -11.74 26.01 -0.45
N GLU A 264 -11.97 25.33 0.67
CA GLU A 264 -11.25 25.57 1.92
C GLU A 264 -9.80 25.09 1.81
N ASN A 265 -8.85 25.99 2.12
CA ASN A 265 -7.41 25.72 2.09
C ASN A 265 -6.90 25.14 0.75
N THR A 266 -7.37 25.71 -0.36
CA THR A 266 -7.11 25.17 -1.72
C THR A 266 -6.24 26.10 -2.57
N LYS A 267 -5.31 25.50 -3.32
CA LYS A 267 -4.59 26.14 -4.42
C LYS A 267 -5.31 25.91 -5.74
N PHE A 268 -5.70 26.99 -6.41
CA PHE A 268 -6.44 26.94 -7.67
C PHE A 268 -5.51 27.09 -8.88
N ILE A 269 -5.63 26.16 -9.84
CA ILE A 269 -4.89 26.13 -11.09
C ILE A 269 -5.87 26.14 -12.26
N ASP A 270 -6.00 27.29 -12.90
CA ASP A 270 -6.93 27.50 -14.01
C ASP A 270 -6.24 27.30 -15.35
N LEU A 271 -6.84 26.45 -16.17
CA LEU A 271 -6.35 25.96 -17.46
C LEU A 271 -7.45 26.07 -18.53
N PHE A 272 -8.19 27.17 -18.51
CA PHE A 272 -9.16 27.55 -19.56
C PHE A 272 -8.41 28.18 -20.73
N THR A 273 -8.01 27.35 -21.69
CA THR A 273 -7.26 27.74 -22.88
C THR A 273 -7.47 26.69 -24.00
N GLU A 274 -6.85 26.90 -25.16
CA GLU A 274 -6.96 26.05 -26.34
C GLU A 274 -6.53 24.60 -26.10
N ASP A 275 -7.18 23.66 -26.79
CA ASP A 275 -6.84 22.24 -26.72
C ASP A 275 -5.50 21.97 -27.42
N TYR A 276 -4.50 21.67 -26.62
CA TYR A 276 -3.14 21.45 -27.09
C TYR A 276 -2.87 20.04 -27.60
N ARG A 277 -3.72 19.07 -27.27
CA ARG A 277 -3.62 17.73 -27.88
C ARG A 277 -3.83 17.83 -29.39
N LYS A 278 -4.71 18.73 -29.84
CA LYS A 278 -4.94 19.00 -31.27
C LYS A 278 -3.76 19.68 -31.95
N LYS A 279 -3.05 20.59 -31.26
CA LYS A 279 -1.89 21.28 -31.84
C LYS A 279 -0.66 20.38 -32.01
N LYS A 280 -0.52 19.32 -31.22
CA LYS A 280 0.56 18.31 -31.37
C LYS A 280 0.34 17.31 -32.51
N MET A 281 -0.87 17.25 -33.08
CA MET A 281 -1.20 16.36 -34.20
C MET A 281 -1.04 17.03 -35.57
N ILE A 282 -0.61 18.30 -35.60
CA ILE A 282 -0.31 19.10 -36.80
C ILE A 282 1.21 19.25 -36.86
#